data_AF-A0A1Q7IC72-F1
#
_entry.id   AF-A0A1Q7IC72-F1
#
_cell.length_a   1.000
_cell.length_b   1.000
_cell.length_c   1.000
_cell.angle_alpha   90.00
_cell.angle_beta   90.00
_cell.angle_gamma   90.00
#
_symmetry.space_group_name_H-M   'P 1'
#
loop_
_entity.id
_entity.type
_entity.pdbx_description
1 polymer ?
#
loop_
_entity_poly.entity_id
_entity_poly.type
_entity_poly.pdbx_seq_one_letter_code
_entity_poly.pdbx_strand_id
1 'polypeptide(L)'
;MPAVESFEGRFASPLREGSAATAGSANFERDQSEVMVANAHIKATSVVVVVLTADPGPVVVQYVSLQPAVGFTVHLSAPAKNPTTFNYRIC
;
A
#
# COMPACT_ATOMS: atom_id res chain seq x y z
N MET A 1 -31.12 -1.06 -36.51
CA MET A 1 -30.39 -1.27 -35.24
C MET A 1 -29.19 -0.34 -35.28
N PRO A 2 -29.01 0.59 -34.33
CA PRO A 2 -27.87 1.50 -34.36
C PRO A 2 -26.62 0.78 -33.86
N ALA A 3 -25.56 0.79 -34.66
CA ALA A 3 -24.24 0.36 -34.25
C ALA A 3 -23.62 1.49 -33.42
N VAL A 4 -23.16 1.12 -32.23
CA VAL A 4 -22.55 2.00 -31.22
C VAL A 4 -21.36 2.76 -31.80
N GLU A 5 -21.35 4.09 -31.61
CA GLU A 5 -20.25 4.97 -32.00
C GLU A 5 -19.02 4.68 -31.13
N SER A 6 -17.90 4.39 -31.79
CA SER A 6 -16.59 4.24 -31.17
C SER A 6 -16.12 5.61 -30.65
N PHE A 7 -16.06 5.75 -29.33
CA PHE A 7 -15.35 6.88 -28.71
C PHE A 7 -13.85 6.61 -28.78
N GLU A 8 -13.19 7.12 -29.82
CA GLU A 8 -11.76 7.41 -29.81
C GLU A 8 -11.50 8.53 -28.79
N GLY A 9 -11.32 8.14 -27.53
CA GLY A 9 -10.82 9.00 -26.48
C GLY A 9 -9.33 9.24 -26.67
N ARG A 10 -8.98 10.37 -27.29
CA ARG A 10 -7.64 10.98 -27.15
C ARG A 10 -7.36 11.24 -25.67
N PHE A 11 -6.64 10.33 -25.02
CA PHE A 11 -5.97 10.60 -23.74
C PHE A 11 -4.47 10.73 -23.98
N ALA A 12 -4.11 11.74 -24.78
CA ALA A 12 -2.76 12.27 -24.77
C ALA A 12 -2.66 13.30 -23.63
N SER A 13 -2.32 12.81 -22.44
CA SER A 13 -1.54 13.59 -21.50
C SER A 13 -0.42 12.67 -21.00
N PRO A 14 0.86 13.03 -21.19
CA PRO A 14 1.92 12.38 -20.45
C PRO A 14 1.73 12.82 -19.00
N LEU A 15 0.97 12.03 -18.24
CA LEU A 15 1.05 12.06 -16.79
C LEU A 15 2.50 11.75 -16.49
N ARG A 16 3.27 12.81 -16.23
CA ARG A 16 4.57 12.80 -15.60
C ARG A 16 4.60 11.58 -14.69
N GLU A 17 5.42 10.59 -15.04
CA GLU A 17 5.81 9.48 -14.18
C GLU A 17 6.50 10.08 -12.97
N GLY A 18 5.71 10.69 -12.08
CA GLY A 18 6.07 10.83 -10.70
C GLY A 18 5.97 9.43 -10.15
N SER A 19 7.05 8.67 -10.29
CA SER A 19 7.40 7.66 -9.30
C SER A 19 7.19 8.35 -7.96
N ALA A 20 6.04 8.13 -7.33
CA ALA A 20 5.82 8.54 -5.96
C ALA A 20 6.79 7.66 -5.19
N ALA A 21 8.00 8.18 -4.97
CA ALA A 21 9.10 7.43 -4.42
C ALA A 21 8.61 6.72 -3.16
N THR A 22 8.72 5.40 -3.17
CA THR A 22 8.38 4.58 -2.01
C THR A 22 9.17 5.10 -0.82
N ALA A 23 8.47 5.41 0.28
CA ALA A 23 9.13 5.85 1.51
C ALA A 23 9.89 4.68 2.17
N GLY A 24 9.50 3.45 1.87
CA GLY A 24 10.23 2.24 2.21
C GLY A 24 9.44 0.98 1.90
N SER A 25 9.93 -0.14 2.43
CA SER A 25 9.34 -1.46 2.30
C SER A 25 9.52 -2.26 3.59
N ALA A 26 8.64 -3.21 3.84
CA ALA A 26 8.78 -4.20 4.91
C ALA A 26 8.11 -5.52 4.50
N ASN A 27 8.16 -6.51 5.39
CA ASN A 27 7.62 -7.84 5.14
C ASN A 27 6.78 -8.33 6.31
N PHE A 28 5.68 -8.99 5.98
CA PHE A 28 5.04 -9.93 6.89
C PHE A 28 5.74 -11.28 6.76
N GLU A 29 6.08 -11.89 7.89
CA GLU A 29 6.46 -13.30 7.90
C GLU A 29 5.22 -14.18 7.85
N ARG A 30 5.42 -15.48 7.63
CA ARG A 30 4.32 -16.45 7.74
C ARG A 30 3.74 -16.40 9.16
N ASP A 31 2.43 -16.52 9.25
CA ASP A 31 1.64 -16.51 10.49
C ASP A 31 1.67 -15.17 11.25
N GLN A 32 2.25 -14.10 10.68
CA GLN A 32 2.12 -12.74 11.20
C GLN A 32 0.83 -12.08 10.70
N SER A 33 0.09 -11.45 11.62
CA SER A 33 -1.06 -10.61 11.31
C SER A 33 -0.77 -9.12 11.45
N GLU A 34 0.36 -8.75 12.05
CA GLU A 34 0.76 -7.35 12.23
C GLU A 34 2.27 -7.19 12.07
N VAL A 35 2.69 -6.02 11.60
CA VAL A 35 4.10 -5.65 11.56
C VAL A 35 4.29 -4.17 11.88
N MET A 36 5.26 -3.88 12.73
CA MET A 36 5.64 -2.52 13.11
C MET A 36 6.79 -2.04 12.22
N VAL A 37 6.59 -0.90 11.56
CA VAL A 37 7.61 -0.24 10.75
C VAL A 37 8.06 1.02 11.46
N ALA A 38 9.32 1.02 11.92
CA ALA A 38 9.92 2.19 12.56
C ALA A 38 10.16 3.31 11.52
N ASN A 39 9.59 4.48 11.78
CA ASN A 39 9.78 5.67 10.95
C ASN A 39 9.47 6.95 11.76
N ALA A 40 10.53 7.69 12.11
CA ALA A 40 10.41 8.92 12.89
C ALA A 40 9.68 10.06 12.18
N HIS A 41 9.44 9.95 10.87
CA HIS A 41 8.73 10.98 10.10
C HIS A 41 7.22 10.85 10.16
N ILE A 42 6.67 9.79 10.77
CA ILE A 42 5.23 9.63 10.96
C ILE A 42 4.72 10.70 11.92
N LYS A 43 3.67 11.41 11.48
CA LYS A 43 2.92 12.39 12.27
C LYS A 43 1.52 11.86 12.54
N ALA A 44 0.82 12.46 13.50
CA ALA A 44 -0.58 12.13 13.78
C ALA A 44 -1.52 12.36 12.58
N THR A 45 -1.13 13.20 11.64
CA THR A 45 -1.88 13.52 10.42
C THR A 45 -1.34 12.84 9.16
N SER A 46 -0.32 11.98 9.30
CA SER A 46 0.25 11.26 8.16
C SER A 46 -0.75 10.29 7.55
N VAL A 47 -0.75 10.17 6.23
CA VAL A 47 -1.47 9.09 5.54
C VAL A 47 -0.45 8.08 5.04
N VAL A 48 -0.52 6.85 5.55
CA VAL A 48 0.33 5.74 5.10
C VAL A 48 -0.44 4.93 4.08
N VAL A 49 0.09 4.85 2.87
CA VAL A 49 -0.46 3.99 1.82
C VAL A 49 0.45 2.79 1.68
N VAL A 50 -0.12 1.60 1.90
CA VAL A 50 0.57 0.31 1.82
C VAL A 50 0.15 -0.41 0.54
N VAL A 51 1.12 -0.98 -0.17
CA VAL A 51 0.91 -1.78 -1.36
C VAL A 51 1.61 -3.12 -1.15
N LEU A 52 0.83 -4.19 -1.01
CA LEU A 52 1.36 -5.55 -0.99
C LEU A 52 1.95 -5.87 -2.37
N THR A 53 3.22 -6.27 -2.40
CA THR A 53 3.93 -6.61 -3.65
C THR A 53 4.06 -8.11 -3.85
N ALA A 54 3.61 -8.90 -2.88
CA ALA A 54 3.51 -10.35 -2.93
C ALA A 54 2.13 -10.79 -2.43
N ASP A 55 1.77 -12.04 -2.69
CA ASP A 55 0.49 -12.61 -2.30
C ASP A 55 0.53 -13.17 -0.85
N PRO A 56 -0.18 -12.55 0.12
CA PRO A 56 -0.30 -13.10 1.48
C PRO A 56 -1.27 -14.27 1.58
N GLY A 57 -1.95 -14.62 0.48
CA GLY A 57 -3.10 -15.51 0.46
C GLY A 57 -4.42 -14.72 0.54
N PRO A 58 -5.51 -15.32 1.04
CA PRO A 58 -6.84 -14.70 1.12
C PRO A 58 -6.92 -13.72 2.30
N VAL A 59 -6.03 -12.74 2.32
CA VAL A 59 -5.82 -11.80 3.41
C VAL A 59 -5.65 -10.40 2.83
N VAL A 60 -6.21 -9.40 3.50
CA VAL A 60 -6.10 -7.99 3.12
C VAL A 60 -5.53 -7.15 4.25
N VAL A 61 -4.98 -5.99 3.92
CA VAL A 61 -4.68 -4.97 4.94
C VAL A 61 -6.01 -4.46 5.50
N GLN A 62 -6.19 -4.61 6.82
CA GLN A 62 -7.39 -4.21 7.52
C GLN A 62 -7.34 -2.73 7.90
N TYR A 63 -6.27 -2.32 8.59
CA TYR A 63 -6.02 -0.92 8.94
C TYR A 63 -4.54 -0.68 9.26
N VAL A 64 -4.17 0.60 9.35
CA VAL A 64 -2.84 1.05 9.78
C VAL A 64 -2.98 1.91 11.02
N SER A 65 -2.26 1.58 12.09
CA SER A 65 -2.16 2.42 13.28
C SER A 65 -0.89 3.26 13.24
N LEU A 66 -1.00 4.54 13.59
CA LEU A 66 0.12 5.47 13.59
C LEU A 66 0.64 5.65 15.01
N GLN A 67 1.96 5.63 15.16
CA GLN A 67 2.65 6.03 16.39
C GLN A 67 3.57 7.22 16.04
N PRO A 68 3.12 8.47 16.25
CA PRO A 68 3.89 9.65 15.86
C PRO A 68 5.31 9.65 16.41
N ALA A 69 6.28 10.04 15.58
CA ALA A 69 7.72 10.01 15.85
C ALA A 69 8.33 8.61 16.12
N VAL A 70 7.54 7.53 16.07
CA VAL A 70 8.00 6.16 16.26
C VAL A 70 7.86 5.36 14.96
N GLY A 71 6.68 5.37 14.34
CA GLY A 71 6.40 4.57 13.16
C GLY A 71 4.92 4.31 12.94
N PHE A 72 4.61 3.20 12.30
CA PHE A 72 3.24 2.74 12.10
C PHE A 72 3.18 1.21 12.13
N THR A 73 2.03 0.66 12.49
CA THR A 73 1.77 -0.78 12.45
C THR A 73 0.75 -1.08 11.38
N VAL A 74 1.05 -2.04 10.50
CA VAL A 74 0.10 -2.53 9.49
C VAL A 74 -0.57 -3.78 10.03
N HIS A 75 -1.90 -3.79 10.04
CA HIS A 75 -2.71 -4.91 10.53
C HIS A 75 -3.38 -5.61 9.35
N LEU A 76 -3.23 -6.92 9.27
CA LEU A 76 -3.91 -7.77 8.30
C LEU A 76 -5.21 -8.32 8.89
N SER A 77 -6.17 -8.64 8.01
CA SER A 77 -7.45 -9.23 8.42
C SER A 77 -7.32 -10.64 9.02
N ALA A 78 -6.19 -11.31 8.78
CA ALA A 78 -5.83 -12.62 9.30
C ALA A 78 -4.30 -12.80 9.17
N PRO A 79 -3.70 -13.83 9.80
CA PRO A 79 -2.29 -14.14 9.62
C PRO A 79 -1.92 -14.42 8.15
N ALA A 80 -0.78 -13.91 7.69
CA ALA A 80 -0.29 -14.14 6.35
C ALA A 80 0.10 -15.62 6.14
N LYS A 81 -0.41 -16.24 5.07
CA LYS A 81 -0.06 -17.65 4.75
C LYS A 81 1.34 -17.78 4.15
N ASN A 82 1.76 -16.73 3.43
CA ASN A 82 3.04 -16.65 2.77
C ASN A 82 3.81 -15.43 3.29
N PRO A 83 5.15 -15.49 3.35
CA PRO A 83 5.97 -14.29 3.53
C PRO A 83 5.61 -13.25 2.46
N THR A 84 5.22 -12.06 2.90
CA THR A 84 4.62 -11.05 2.02
C THR A 84 5.35 -9.73 2.16
N THR A 85 6.05 -9.34 1.10
CA THR A 85 6.65 -8.01 1.01
C THR A 85 5.58 -6.98 0.66
N PHE A 86 5.75 -5.77 1.20
CA PHE A 86 4.97 -4.62 0.82
C PHE A 86 5.83 -3.36 0.79
N ASN A 87 5.36 -2.42 -0.01
CA ASN A 87 5.88 -1.09 -0.15
C ASN A 87 4.96 -0.10 0.58
N TYR A 88 5.51 0.98 1.10
CA TYR A 88 4.70 2.05 1.67
C TYR A 88 5.17 3.44 1.24
N ARG A 89 4.22 4.38 1.25
CA ARG A 89 4.47 5.82 1.12
C ARG A 89 3.78 6.57 2.25
N ILE A 90 4.36 7.71 2.61
CA ILE A 90 3.84 8.62 3.63
C ILE A 90 3.45 9.92 2.91
N CYS A 91 2.20 10.35 3.09
CA CYS A 91 1.68 11.61 2.55
C CYS A 91 1.35 12.58 3.69
#